data_AF-A0A8J7TV13-F1
#
_entry.id   AF-A0A8J7TV13-F1
#
_cell.length_a   1.000
_cell.length_b   1.000
_cell.length_c   1.000
_cell.angle_alpha   90.00
_cell.angle_beta   90.00
_cell.angle_gamma   90.00
#
_symmetry.space_group_name_H-M   'P 1'
#
loop_
_entity.id
_entity.type
_entity.pdbx_description
1 polymer ?
#
loop_
_entity_poly.entity_id
_entity_poly.type
_entity_poly.pdbx_seq_one_letter_code
_entity_poly.pdbx_strand_id
1 'polypeptide(L)'
;MLAPLFAQNQNELARKDVWILVIAGIALLVFLFMLILFFSFVRLYIQSLLTGAKIGIFDLIGMKLRNVDYAMIVRQKIALVQAGVRVSTEDLESHFLARGNVPKTATAVIAAHKAGLDLPWKTAAAIDLAGRDILDAVRTSVNPKVIDCP
;
A
#
# COMPACT_ATOMS: atom_id res chain seq x y z
N MET A 1 -41.20 -28.86 46.99
CA MET A 1 -41.32 -27.54 46.34
C MET A 1 -39.99 -26.95 45.84
N LEU A 2 -38.84 -27.62 45.98
CA LEU A 2 -37.52 -27.07 45.57
C LEU A 2 -37.06 -27.42 44.14
N ALA A 3 -37.75 -28.33 43.44
CA ALA A 3 -37.42 -28.73 42.07
C ALA A 3 -37.35 -27.58 41.02
N PRO A 4 -38.22 -26.55 41.03
CA PRO A 4 -38.13 -25.49 40.02
C PRO A 4 -36.93 -24.55 40.21
N LEU A 5 -36.38 -24.42 41.42
CA LEU A 5 -35.23 -23.54 41.72
C LEU A 5 -33.92 -24.06 41.09
N PHE A 6 -33.70 -25.38 41.08
CA PHE A 6 -32.52 -25.99 40.46
C PHE A 6 -32.59 -25.96 38.93
N ALA A 7 -33.79 -26.14 38.35
CA ALA A 7 -34.00 -26.03 36.91
C ALA A 7 -33.79 -24.59 36.40
N GLN A 8 -34.20 -23.59 37.17
CA GLN A 8 -34.00 -22.18 36.82
C GLN A 8 -32.51 -21.79 36.87
N ASN A 9 -31.77 -22.25 37.89
CA ASN A 9 -30.32 -22.00 38.00
C ASN A 9 -29.50 -22.70 36.89
N GLN A 10 -29.84 -23.93 36.53
CA GLN A 10 -29.17 -24.64 35.43
C GLN A 10 -29.35 -23.93 34.07
N ASN A 11 -30.53 -23.36 33.81
CA ASN A 11 -30.78 -22.58 32.60
C ASN A 11 -30.08 -21.22 32.59
N GLU A 12 -29.79 -20.62 33.76
CA GLU A 12 -28.99 -19.40 33.84
C GLU A 12 -27.50 -19.67 33.63
N LEU A 13 -26.97 -20.76 34.17
CA LEU A 13 -25.58 -21.18 33.97
C LEU A 13 -25.33 -21.56 32.51
N ALA A 14 -26.20 -22.39 31.91
CA ALA A 14 -26.10 -22.76 30.50
C ALA A 14 -26.16 -21.54 29.56
N ARG A 15 -26.97 -20.53 29.90
CA ARG A 15 -27.04 -19.28 29.13
C ARG A 15 -25.74 -18.47 29.26
N LYS A 16 -25.17 -18.37 30.46
CA LYS A 16 -23.88 -17.69 30.70
C LYS A 16 -22.74 -18.38 29.93
N ASP A 17 -22.69 -19.70 29.92
CA ASP A 17 -21.69 -20.47 29.18
C ASP A 17 -21.78 -20.23 27.66
N VAL A 18 -23.00 -20.17 27.12
CA VAL A 18 -23.23 -19.82 25.70
C VAL A 18 -22.69 -18.41 25.39
N TRP A 19 -22.96 -17.41 26.23
CA TRP A 19 -22.43 -16.06 26.02
C TRP A 19 -20.90 -16.00 26.13
N ILE A 20 -20.29 -16.74 27.06
CA ILE A 20 -18.83 -16.83 27.20
C ILE A 20 -18.21 -17.43 25.94
N LEU A 21 -18.79 -18.51 25.40
CA LEU A 21 -18.33 -19.14 24.15
C LEU A 21 -18.46 -18.20 22.96
N VAL A 22 -19.56 -17.43 22.87
CA VAL A 22 -19.75 -16.43 21.81
C VAL A 22 -18.71 -15.32 21.91
N ILE A 23 -18.46 -14.78 23.10
CA ILE A 23 -17.45 -13.73 23.31
C ILE A 23 -16.03 -14.25 23.00
N ALA A 24 -15.70 -15.47 23.45
CA ALA A 24 -14.42 -16.10 23.16
C ALA A 24 -14.23 -16.34 21.65
N GLY A 25 -15.29 -16.76 20.94
CA GLY A 25 -15.27 -16.91 19.49
C GLY A 25 -15.03 -15.59 18.75
N ILE A 26 -15.69 -14.51 19.17
CA ILE A 26 -15.49 -13.17 18.59
C ILE A 26 -14.07 -12.66 18.88
N ALA A 27 -13.58 -12.83 20.11
CA ALA A 27 -12.24 -12.42 20.50
C ALA A 27 -11.15 -13.14 19.68
N LEU A 28 -11.32 -14.45 19.45
CA LEU A 28 -10.42 -15.23 18.60
C LEU A 28 -10.40 -14.72 17.15
N LEU A 29 -11.58 -14.37 16.61
CA LEU A 29 -11.71 -13.87 15.24
C LEU A 29 -11.02 -12.49 15.09
N VAL A 30 -11.22 -11.59 16.04
CA VAL A 30 -10.54 -10.28 16.09
C VAL A 30 -9.03 -10.46 16.22
N PHE A 31 -8.58 -11.37 17.08
CA PHE A 31 -7.16 -11.67 17.26
C PHE A 31 -6.51 -12.19 15.97
N LEU A 32 -7.17 -13.13 15.28
CA LEU A 32 -6.70 -13.66 14.00
C LEU A 32 -6.62 -12.57 12.93
N PHE A 33 -7.63 -11.71 12.85
CA PHE A 33 -7.64 -10.59 11.92
C PHE A 33 -6.48 -9.61 12.19
N MET A 34 -6.24 -9.28 13.46
CA MET A 34 -5.12 -8.42 13.86
C MET A 34 -3.76 -9.04 13.48
N LEU A 35 -3.61 -10.35 13.65
CA LEU A 35 -2.39 -11.08 13.31
C LEU A 35 -2.11 -11.04 11.80
N ILE A 36 -3.13 -11.23 10.95
CA ILE A 36 -3.00 -11.13 9.50
C ILE A 36 -2.54 -9.73 9.07
N LEU A 37 -3.12 -8.68 9.66
CA LEU A 37 -2.71 -7.30 9.40
C LEU A 37 -1.23 -7.10 9.78
N PHE A 38 -0.81 -7.54 10.96
CA PHE A 38 0.58 -7.43 11.41
C PHE A 38 1.56 -8.11 10.45
N PHE A 39 1.25 -9.34 10.00
CA PHE A 39 2.08 -10.05 9.02
C PHE A 39 2.20 -9.32 7.68
N SER A 40 1.13 -8.65 7.22
CA SER A 40 1.17 -7.85 5.98
C SER A 40 2.18 -6.69 6.08
N PHE A 41 2.19 -5.97 7.20
CA PHE A 41 3.14 -4.88 7.45
C PHE A 41 4.58 -5.39 7.52
N VAL A 42 4.82 -6.48 8.25
CA VAL A 42 6.16 -7.07 8.38
C VAL A 42 6.69 -7.54 7.03
N ARG A 43 5.85 -8.17 6.21
CA ARG A 43 6.24 -8.60 4.86
C ARG A 43 6.70 -7.45 3.98
N LEU A 44 5.95 -6.35 3.95
CA LEU A 44 6.31 -5.16 3.16
C LEU A 44 7.58 -4.49 3.69
N TYR A 45 7.74 -4.42 5.01
CA TYR A 45 8.95 -3.88 5.62
C TYR A 45 10.20 -4.67 5.21
N ILE A 46 10.16 -6.00 5.34
CA ILE A 46 11.25 -6.90 4.92
C ILE A 46 11.54 -6.70 3.42
N GLN A 47 10.51 -6.62 2.58
CA GLN A 47 10.68 -6.41 1.15
C GLN A 47 11.42 -5.10 0.83
N SER A 48 11.08 -4.01 1.54
CA SER A 48 11.73 -2.71 1.35
C SER A 48 13.18 -2.68 1.85
N LEU A 49 13.49 -3.46 2.89
CA LEU A 49 14.83 -3.61 3.44
C LEU A 49 15.74 -4.37 2.46
N LEU A 50 15.28 -5.53 1.95
CA LEU A 50 16.03 -6.38 1.04
C LEU A 50 16.35 -5.71 -0.31
N THR A 51 15.52 -4.76 -0.73
CA THR A 51 15.67 -4.03 -2.00
C THR A 51 16.39 -2.69 -1.85
N GLY A 52 16.80 -2.32 -0.63
CA GLY A 52 17.49 -1.06 -0.38
C GLY A 52 16.60 0.18 -0.51
N ALA A 53 15.27 0.01 -0.53
CA ALA A 53 14.32 1.11 -0.59
C ALA A 53 14.26 1.93 0.72
N LYS A 54 14.82 1.41 1.82
CA LYS A 54 15.00 2.10 3.11
C LYS A 54 13.72 2.81 3.60
N ILE A 55 12.61 2.08 3.68
CA ILE A 55 11.36 2.59 4.29
C ILE A 55 11.34 2.13 5.75
N GLY A 56 11.21 3.06 6.69
CA GLY A 56 11.13 2.74 8.10
C GLY A 56 9.79 2.14 8.50
N ILE A 57 9.76 1.42 9.62
CA ILE A 57 8.49 0.96 10.22
C ILE A 57 7.62 2.16 10.61
N PHE A 58 8.23 3.23 11.12
CA PHE A 58 7.55 4.47 11.45
C PHE A 58 6.94 5.15 10.21
N ASP A 59 7.60 5.08 9.06
CA ASP A 59 7.07 5.61 7.80
C ASP A 59 5.82 4.83 7.36
N LEU A 60 5.82 3.49 7.50
CA LEU A 60 4.67 2.65 7.19
C LEU A 60 3.46 2.98 8.07
N ILE A 61 3.69 3.17 9.36
CA ILE A 61 2.65 3.61 10.31
C ILE A 61 2.17 5.02 9.93
N GLY A 62 3.08 5.94 9.64
CA GLY A 62 2.77 7.31 9.22
C GLY A 62 1.96 7.38 7.92
N MET A 63 2.25 6.51 6.94
CA MET A 63 1.44 6.37 5.72
C MET A 63 0.03 5.88 6.04
N LYS A 64 -0.10 4.89 6.93
CA LYS A 64 -1.41 4.37 7.35
C LYS A 64 -2.25 5.44 8.04
N LEU A 65 -1.65 6.27 8.89
CA LEU A 65 -2.34 7.38 9.57
C LEU A 65 -2.78 8.48 8.61
N ARG A 66 -1.97 8.77 7.57
CA ARG A 66 -2.31 9.75 6.52
C ARG A 66 -3.28 9.22 5.46
N ASN A 67 -3.84 8.01 5.64
CA ASN A 67 -4.69 7.33 4.67
C ASN A 67 -4.04 7.19 3.28
N VAL A 68 -2.72 6.95 3.26
CA VAL A 68 -1.96 6.64 2.04
C VAL A 68 -1.95 5.13 1.83
N ASP A 69 -2.05 4.68 0.57
CA ASP A 69 -1.83 3.28 0.22
C ASP A 69 -0.34 2.92 0.33
N TYR A 70 0.07 2.55 1.54
CA TYR A 70 1.44 2.17 1.85
C TYR A 70 1.94 0.97 1.04
N ALA A 71 1.07 0.02 0.69
CA ALA A 71 1.46 -1.17 -0.06
C ALA A 71 1.80 -0.80 -1.51
N MET A 72 1.00 0.08 -2.13
CA MET A 72 1.28 0.63 -3.45
C MET A 72 2.59 1.44 -3.44
N ILE A 73 2.76 2.37 -2.48
CA ILE A 73 3.94 3.24 -2.40
C ILE A 73 5.24 2.43 -2.25
N VAL A 74 5.26 1.44 -1.35
CA VAL A 74 6.42 0.56 -1.15
C VAL A 74 6.78 -0.15 -2.45
N ARG A 75 5.80 -0.73 -3.15
CA ARG A 75 6.06 -1.44 -4.42
C ARG A 75 6.60 -0.51 -5.51
N GLN A 76 6.05 0.70 -5.65
CA GLN A 76 6.55 1.66 -6.64
C GLN A 76 7.96 2.15 -6.28
N LYS A 77 8.24 2.40 -4.99
CA LYS A 77 9.58 2.77 -4.54
C LYS A 77 10.60 1.68 -4.84
N ILE A 78 10.25 0.42 -4.58
CA ILE A 78 11.10 -0.73 -4.92
C ILE A 78 11.41 -0.76 -6.41
N ALA A 79 10.38 -0.60 -7.27
CA ALA A 79 10.56 -0.61 -8.71
C ALA A 79 11.49 0.53 -9.20
N LEU A 80 11.33 1.74 -8.64
CA LEU A 80 12.19 2.89 -8.94
C LEU A 80 13.65 2.64 -8.52
N VAL A 81 13.86 2.16 -7.29
CA VAL A 81 15.20 1.87 -6.76
C VAL A 81 15.88 0.76 -7.56
N GLN A 82 15.15 -0.29 -7.93
CA GLN A 82 15.67 -1.36 -8.79
C GLN A 82 15.98 -0.89 -10.22
N ALA A 83 15.30 0.15 -10.70
CA ALA A 83 15.64 0.80 -11.96
C ALA A 83 16.83 1.76 -11.85
N GLY A 84 17.39 2.00 -10.66
CA GLY A 84 18.47 2.95 -10.43
C GLY A 84 18.00 4.38 -10.12
N VAL A 85 16.68 4.61 -10.06
CA VAL A 85 16.10 5.93 -9.78
C VAL A 85 15.93 6.10 -8.27
N ARG A 86 16.55 7.15 -7.72
CA ARG A 86 16.42 7.49 -6.29
C ARG A 86 15.29 8.49 -6.10
N VAL A 87 14.25 8.09 -5.37
CA VAL A 87 13.11 8.93 -5.00
C VAL A 87 12.87 8.80 -3.50
N SER A 88 12.56 9.93 -2.84
CA SER A 88 12.21 9.92 -1.42
C SER A 88 10.83 9.30 -1.21
N THR A 89 10.58 8.72 -0.03
CA THR A 89 9.22 8.21 0.29
C THR A 89 8.22 9.37 0.32
N GLU A 90 8.64 10.52 0.84
CA GLU A 90 7.82 11.73 0.96
C GLU A 90 7.37 12.28 -0.40
N ASP A 91 8.23 12.25 -1.43
CA ASP A 91 7.86 12.66 -2.78
C ASP A 91 6.80 11.73 -3.40
N LEU A 92 6.84 10.42 -3.10
CA LEU A 92 5.83 9.45 -3.55
C LEU A 92 4.50 9.66 -2.82
N GLU A 93 4.56 9.90 -1.52
CA GLU A 93 3.39 10.15 -0.67
C GLU A 93 2.70 11.46 -1.02
N SER A 94 3.47 12.53 -1.21
CA SER A 94 2.94 13.84 -1.63
C SER A 94 2.26 13.78 -2.99
N HIS A 95 2.85 13.06 -3.95
CA HIS A 95 2.21 12.79 -5.26
C HIS A 95 0.86 12.07 -5.09
N PHE A 96 0.81 11.04 -4.23
CA PHE A 96 -0.43 10.30 -3.95
C PHE A 96 -1.49 11.17 -3.27
N LEU A 97 -1.09 11.97 -2.27
CA LEU A 97 -1.99 12.87 -1.55
C LEU A 97 -2.51 14.00 -2.45
N ALA A 98 -1.70 14.45 -3.41
CA ALA A 98 -2.11 15.37 -4.48
C ALA A 98 -3.04 14.72 -5.52
N ARG A 99 -3.46 13.46 -5.32
CA ARG A 99 -4.33 12.68 -6.22
C ARG A 99 -3.70 12.33 -7.57
N GLY A 100 -2.37 12.37 -7.66
CA GLY A 100 -1.66 11.93 -8.86
C GLY A 100 -1.57 10.40 -8.98
N ASN A 101 -1.28 9.91 -10.18
CA ASN A 101 -1.15 8.51 -10.52
C ASN A 101 0.31 8.02 -10.36
N VAL A 102 0.69 7.68 -9.13
CA VAL A 102 2.05 7.20 -8.79
C VAL A 102 2.50 6.02 -9.67
N PRO A 103 1.69 4.96 -9.90
CA PRO A 103 2.11 3.84 -10.76
C PRO A 103 2.41 4.25 -12.21
N LYS A 104 1.60 5.12 -12.81
CA LYS A 104 1.80 5.61 -14.17
C LYS A 104 3.07 6.45 -14.27
N THR A 105 3.25 7.38 -13.34
CA THR A 105 4.45 8.24 -13.27
C THR A 105 5.72 7.42 -13.02
N ALA A 106 5.69 6.43 -12.12
CA ALA A 106 6.83 5.55 -11.87
C ALA A 106 7.23 4.77 -13.13
N THR A 107 6.26 4.22 -13.86
CA THR A 107 6.52 3.53 -15.12
C THR A 107 7.16 4.46 -16.14
N ALA A 108 6.68 5.70 -16.26
CA ALA A 108 7.23 6.69 -17.18
C ALA A 108 8.67 7.10 -16.80
N VAL A 109 8.93 7.36 -15.52
CA VAL A 109 10.28 7.71 -15.03
C VAL A 109 11.27 6.56 -15.23
N ILE A 110 10.85 5.30 -14.97
CA ILE A 110 11.68 4.12 -15.22
C ILE A 110 12.00 3.99 -16.71
N ALA A 111 11.01 4.18 -17.59
CA ALA A 111 11.22 4.13 -19.03
C ALA A 111 12.17 5.23 -19.52
N ALA A 112 12.00 6.46 -19.03
CA ALA A 112 12.87 7.59 -19.33
C ALA A 112 14.31 7.31 -18.89
N HIS A 113 14.50 6.85 -17.65
CA HIS A 113 15.82 6.53 -17.10
C HIS A 113 16.54 5.43 -17.90
N LYS A 114 15.82 4.36 -18.29
CA LYS A 114 16.38 3.29 -19.12
C LYS A 114 16.76 3.75 -20.54
N ALA A 115 16.09 4.78 -21.05
CA ALA A 115 16.39 5.38 -22.34
C ALA A 115 17.43 6.52 -22.26
N GLY A 116 17.99 6.79 -21.07
CA GLY A 116 18.97 7.87 -20.88
C GLY A 116 18.37 9.28 -20.90
N LEU A 117 17.05 9.41 -20.75
CA LEU A 117 16.36 10.70 -20.63
C LEU A 117 16.41 11.19 -19.18
N ASP A 118 16.82 12.45 -18.98
CA ASP A 118 16.77 13.09 -17.67
C ASP A 118 15.34 13.54 -17.35
N LEU A 119 14.63 12.76 -16.54
CA LEU A 119 13.27 13.04 -16.10
C LEU A 119 13.19 12.88 -14.57
N PRO A 120 13.44 13.96 -13.81
CA PRO A 120 13.38 13.90 -12.36
C PRO A 120 11.95 13.70 -11.87
N TRP A 121 11.80 12.98 -10.75
CA TRP A 121 10.50 12.61 -10.19
C TRP A 121 9.56 13.80 -10.01
N LYS A 122 10.05 14.94 -9.49
CA LYS A 122 9.23 16.12 -9.25
C LYS A 122 8.63 16.72 -10.53
N THR A 123 9.40 16.71 -11.62
CA THR A 123 8.91 17.16 -12.93
C THR A 123 7.89 16.17 -13.47
N ALA A 124 8.16 14.86 -13.34
CA ALA A 124 7.23 13.83 -13.75
C ALA A 124 5.88 13.91 -12.98
N ALA A 125 5.96 14.22 -11.68
CA ALA A 125 4.82 14.46 -10.82
C ALA A 125 4.02 15.69 -11.24
N ALA A 126 4.69 16.80 -11.52
CA ALA A 126 4.04 18.02 -11.97
C ALA A 126 3.29 17.83 -13.31
N ILE A 127 3.86 17.06 -14.24
CA ILE A 127 3.23 16.76 -15.54
C ILE A 127 1.97 15.90 -15.36
N ASP A 128 2.04 14.87 -14.50
CA ASP A 128 0.90 14.01 -14.19
C ASP A 128 -0.23 14.80 -13.50
N LEU A 129 0.11 15.65 -12.52
CA LEU A 129 -0.85 16.53 -11.84
C LEU A 129 -1.44 17.60 -12.76
N ALA A 130 -0.72 18.01 -13.81
CA ALA A 130 -1.24 18.88 -14.86
C ALA A 130 -2.22 18.15 -15.82
N GLY A 131 -2.49 16.86 -15.59
CA GLY A 131 -3.42 16.06 -16.40
C GLY A 131 -2.85 15.61 -17.75
N ARG A 132 -1.52 15.69 -17.93
CA ARG A 132 -0.87 15.27 -19.18
C ARG A 132 -0.47 13.80 -19.11
N ASP A 133 -0.55 13.09 -20.24
CA ASP A 133 -0.09 11.71 -20.33
C ASP A 133 1.44 11.65 -20.45
N ILE A 134 2.10 11.63 -19.29
CA ILE A 134 3.56 11.52 -19.23
C ILE A 134 4.08 10.20 -19.80
N LEU A 135 3.33 9.10 -19.65
CA LEU A 135 3.77 7.80 -20.10
C LEU A 135 3.79 7.74 -21.63
N ASP A 136 2.78 8.28 -22.30
CA ASP A 136 2.74 8.37 -23.76
C ASP A 136 3.82 9.32 -24.30
N ALA A 137 4.05 10.46 -23.61
CA ALA A 137 5.12 11.39 -23.96
C ALA A 137 6.50 10.72 -23.93
N VAL A 138 6.84 10.03 -22.82
CA VAL A 138 8.11 9.30 -22.71
C VAL A 138 8.20 8.19 -23.76
N ARG A 139 7.14 7.40 -23.97
CA ARG A 139 7.14 6.33 -24.98
C ARG A 139 7.43 6.86 -26.38
N THR A 140 6.84 8.00 -26.74
CA THR A 140 7.07 8.63 -28.05
C THR A 140 8.50 9.14 -28.19
N SER A 141 9.11 9.61 -27.10
CA SER A 141 10.53 10.01 -27.09
C SER A 141 11.50 8.82 -27.18
N VAL A 142 11.16 7.67 -26.58
CA VAL A 142 12.03 6.47 -26.58
C VAL A 142 11.88 5.65 -27.86
N ASN A 143 10.66 5.50 -28.36
CA ASN A 143 10.36 4.77 -29.58
C ASN A 143 9.53 5.67 -30.51
N PRO A 144 10.18 6.50 -31.35
CA PRO A 144 9.48 7.45 -32.19
C PRO A 144 8.52 6.71 -33.13
N LYS A 145 7.27 7.17 -33.16
CA LYS A 145 6.27 6.65 -34.10
C LYS A 145 6.68 7.09 -35.51
N VAL A 146 6.94 6.14 -36.40
CA VAL A 146 7.06 6.43 -37.83
C VAL A 146 5.66 6.75 -38.33
N ILE A 147 5.44 8.01 -38.71
CA ILE A 147 4.22 8.42 -39.40
C ILE A 147 4.58 8.42 -40.88
N ASP A 148 4.06 7.43 -41.62
CA ASP A 148 4.15 7.44 -43.07
C ASP A 148 3.33 8.62 -43.58
N CYS A 149 4.02 9.63 -44.11
CA CYS A 149 3.39 10.70 -44.87
C CYS A 149 3.05 10.18 -46.29
N PRO A 150 1.85 10.48 -46.83
CA PRO A 150 1.45 10.04 -48.17
C PRO A 150 2.24 10.73 -49.29
#